data_AF-C5K607-F1
#
_entry.id   AF-C5K607-F1
#
_cell.length_a   1.000
_cell.length_b   1.000
_cell.length_c   1.000
_cell.angle_alpha   90.00
_cell.angle_beta   90.00
_cell.angle_gamma   90.00
#
_symmetry.space_group_name_H-M   'P 1'
#
loop_
_entity.id
_entity.type
_entity.pdbx_description
1 polymer ?
#
loop_
_entity_poly.entity_id
_entity_poly.type
_entity_poly.pdbx_seq_one_letter_code
_entity_poly.pdbx_strand_id
1 'polypeptide(L)'
;MIHVFNHPLGFREPIPAGDDEVPVFSFGANMSRASLRSRGVAVSDKEPVKATLEDYELVFNSAPVHTVAYEGHYGNIRPKEGSKVHGVVVWFPRVGLEELDKREGPSYDRRWSVVVPYDASLKPIPSMVYIQTQSFPSVSILEDGLPGRRYLMTLVTGADRVGLSSRWVEHLRTLPYRSFEQFDWDADRRLKEQLLRREYTPEEVVATHDGSVEALLVSLLGVVILLPTDLREAELNVFKAFEDLTLPTAVRVAYEPPPTDILSLTPEQRGFVETILCSFLRFPGAQLMGHLPNYRSFWSSL
;
A
#
# COMPACT_ATOMS: atom_id res chain seq x y z
N MET A 1 15.14 17.40 22.64
CA MET A 1 16.48 16.86 22.33
C MET A 1 16.28 15.78 21.28
N ILE A 2 16.53 16.07 20.01
CA ILE A 2 16.28 15.13 18.91
C ILE A 2 17.48 14.18 18.85
N HIS A 3 17.31 12.96 19.33
CA HIS A 3 18.36 11.95 19.25
C HIS A 3 18.53 11.51 17.79
N VAL A 4 19.73 11.69 17.25
CA VAL A 4 20.14 11.04 16.00
C VAL A 4 20.29 9.55 16.28
N PHE A 5 19.50 8.73 15.59
CA PHE A 5 19.33 7.32 15.96
C PHE A 5 20.34 6.41 15.23
N ASN A 6 21.33 5.91 15.97
CA ASN A 6 22.22 4.84 15.52
C ASN A 6 21.75 3.51 16.15
N HIS A 7 20.71 2.91 15.57
CA HIS A 7 20.24 1.57 15.94
C HIS A 7 20.23 0.65 14.71
N PRO A 8 20.34 -0.67 14.90
CA PRO A 8 20.18 -1.63 13.80
C PRO A 8 18.77 -1.53 13.18
N LEU A 9 18.68 -1.82 11.87
CA LEU A 9 17.43 -1.86 11.09
C LEU A 9 16.32 -2.64 11.81
N GLY A 10 15.12 -2.07 11.83
CA GLY A 10 13.94 -2.72 12.41
C GLY A 10 14.01 -2.76 13.94
N PHE A 11 14.58 -1.73 14.56
CA PHE A 11 14.68 -1.65 16.02
C PHE A 11 13.29 -1.66 16.65
N ARG A 12 13.11 -2.57 17.61
CA ARG A 12 11.85 -2.75 18.35
C ARG A 12 12.07 -2.48 19.81
N GLU A 13 11.43 -1.43 20.31
CA GLU A 13 11.36 -1.24 21.74
C GLU A 13 10.53 -2.37 22.38
N PRO A 14 10.97 -2.87 23.55
CA PRO A 14 10.27 -3.93 24.25
C PRO A 14 8.89 -3.45 24.68
N ILE A 15 7.96 -4.40 24.67
CA ILE A 15 6.63 -4.21 25.25
C ILE A 15 6.76 -4.54 26.75
N PRO A 16 6.34 -3.66 27.66
CA PRO A 16 6.32 -3.95 29.09
C PRO A 16 5.61 -5.28 29.39
N ALA A 17 6.15 -6.03 30.36
CA ALA A 17 5.55 -7.27 30.79
C ALA A 17 4.20 -7.01 31.48
N GLY A 18 3.18 -7.81 31.16
CA GLY A 18 1.84 -7.70 31.75
C GLY A 18 0.82 -6.87 30.94
N ASP A 19 1.25 -6.22 29.86
CA ASP A 19 0.32 -5.57 28.94
C ASP A 19 -0.25 -6.61 27.96
N ASP A 20 -1.54 -6.91 28.14
CA ASP A 20 -2.32 -7.80 27.25
C ASP A 20 -2.65 -7.11 25.93
N GLU A 21 -2.71 -5.78 25.92
CA GLU A 21 -3.02 -4.97 24.75
C GLU A 21 -2.10 -3.75 24.67
N VAL A 22 -1.53 -3.53 23.49
CA VAL A 22 -0.53 -2.49 23.23
C VAL A 22 -1.17 -1.36 22.42
N PRO A 23 -1.13 -0.10 22.90
CA PRO A 23 -1.57 1.05 22.12
C PRO A 23 -0.56 1.36 21.01
N VAL A 24 -1.06 1.51 19.78
CA VAL A 24 -0.27 1.87 18.59
C VAL A 24 -0.89 3.11 17.95
N PHE A 25 -0.09 4.16 17.77
CA PHE A 25 -0.51 5.37 17.08
C PHE A 25 -0.36 5.18 15.57
N SER A 26 -1.49 5.22 14.87
CA SER A 26 -1.60 5.07 13.43
C SER A 26 -1.94 6.41 12.78
N PHE A 27 -1.08 6.87 11.87
CA PHE A 27 -1.25 8.12 11.09
C PHE A 27 -1.36 7.87 9.58
N GLY A 28 -1.16 6.61 9.16
CA GLY A 28 -1.17 6.17 7.76
C GLY A 28 -2.39 5.34 7.38
N ALA A 29 -2.22 4.40 6.43
CA ALA A 29 -3.27 3.46 6.02
C ALA A 29 -3.79 2.57 7.18
N ASN A 30 -3.03 2.46 8.27
CA ASN A 30 -3.39 1.72 9.48
C ASN A 30 -4.44 2.42 10.37
N MET A 31 -4.92 3.63 10.02
CA MET A 31 -6.00 4.31 10.77
C MET A 31 -7.33 3.54 10.74
N SER A 32 -7.57 2.69 9.73
CA SER A 32 -8.81 1.92 9.59
C SER A 32 -8.70 0.52 10.21
N ARG A 33 -9.52 0.22 11.23
CA ARG A 33 -9.64 -1.14 11.80
C ARG A 33 -10.08 -2.16 10.74
N ALA A 34 -10.94 -1.77 9.80
CA ALA A 34 -11.35 -2.63 8.69
C ALA A 34 -10.16 -2.97 7.77
N SER A 35 -9.30 -1.99 7.47
CA SER A 35 -8.06 -2.22 6.70
C SER A 35 -7.07 -3.12 7.43
N LEU A 36 -6.95 -3.01 8.75
CA LEU A 36 -6.10 -3.90 9.55
C LEU A 36 -6.65 -5.33 9.54
N ARG A 37 -7.97 -5.49 9.75
CA ARG A 37 -8.64 -6.80 9.75
C ARG A 37 -8.61 -7.49 8.39
N SER A 38 -8.78 -6.76 7.27
CA SER A 38 -8.68 -7.33 5.92
C SER A 38 -7.28 -7.85 5.60
N ARG A 39 -6.26 -7.33 6.30
CA ARG A 39 -4.88 -7.83 6.29
C ARG A 39 -4.64 -8.90 7.35
N GLY A 40 -5.66 -9.50 7.95
CA GLY A 40 -5.49 -10.54 8.96
C GLY A 40 -4.78 -10.07 10.24
N VAL A 41 -4.72 -8.76 10.49
CA VAL A 41 -4.14 -8.21 11.72
C VAL A 41 -5.24 -8.14 12.78
N ALA A 42 -5.07 -8.89 13.87
CA ALA A 42 -5.98 -8.83 15.00
C ALA A 42 -5.90 -7.46 15.70
N VAL A 43 -7.06 -6.88 15.98
CA VAL A 43 -7.19 -5.58 16.67
C VAL A 43 -8.18 -5.73 17.82
N SER A 44 -7.87 -5.09 18.95
CA SER A 44 -8.77 -5.02 20.11
C SER A 44 -10.11 -4.39 19.74
N ASP A 45 -11.14 -4.68 20.53
CA ASP A 45 -12.45 -4.02 20.45
C ASP A 45 -12.54 -2.70 21.22
N LYS A 46 -11.47 -2.28 21.91
CA LYS A 46 -11.37 -0.93 22.46
C LYS A 46 -11.59 0.13 21.38
N GLU A 47 -12.35 1.16 21.75
CA GLU A 47 -12.64 2.27 20.85
C GLU A 47 -11.36 3.05 20.54
N PRO A 48 -11.05 3.33 19.25
CA PRO A 48 -9.88 4.12 18.89
C PRO A 48 -9.91 5.53 19.49
N VAL A 49 -8.76 6.01 19.97
CA VAL A 49 -8.65 7.37 20.51
C VAL A 49 -7.94 8.27 19.50
N LYS A 50 -8.64 9.29 19.03
CA LYS A 50 -8.06 10.35 18.19
C LYS A 50 -7.02 11.12 18.97
N ALA A 51 -5.83 11.27 18.41
CA ALA A 51 -4.71 11.91 19.08
C ALA A 51 -3.81 12.66 18.10
N THR A 52 -2.93 13.49 18.64
CA THR A 52 -1.81 14.11 17.93
C THR A 52 -0.49 13.57 18.47
N LEU A 53 0.46 13.39 17.57
CA LEU A 53 1.87 13.23 17.89
C LEU A 53 2.55 14.58 17.67
N GLU A 54 2.93 15.23 18.76
CA GLU A 54 3.57 16.55 18.76
C GLU A 54 5.05 16.45 18.37
N ASP A 55 5.60 17.52 17.78
CA ASP A 55 6.97 17.66 17.30
C ASP A 55 7.36 16.69 16.17
N TYR A 56 6.37 16.28 15.37
CA TYR A 56 6.56 15.51 14.14
C TYR A 56 5.80 16.13 12.97
N GLU A 57 6.29 15.90 11.76
CA GLU A 57 5.54 16.15 10.52
C GLU A 57 5.34 14.88 9.71
N LEU A 58 4.24 14.84 8.96
CA LEU A 58 3.96 13.83 7.96
C LEU A 58 4.78 14.16 6.71
N VAL A 59 5.54 13.17 6.23
CA VAL A 59 6.34 13.26 5.01
C VAL A 59 6.04 12.09 4.08
N PHE A 60 6.32 12.25 2.80
CA PHE A 60 6.18 11.19 1.80
C PHE A 60 7.54 10.87 1.21
N ASN A 61 8.38 10.21 2.00
CA ASN A 61 9.76 9.90 1.65
C ASN A 61 10.05 8.39 1.55
N SER A 62 9.01 7.57 1.71
CA SER A 62 9.08 6.12 1.62
C SER A 62 8.79 5.65 0.19
N ALA A 63 9.81 5.28 -0.57
CA ALA A 63 9.65 4.82 -1.94
C ALA A 63 9.90 3.31 -2.05
N PRO A 64 8.96 2.51 -2.58
CA PRO A 64 9.23 1.09 -2.80
C PRO A 64 10.32 0.89 -3.88
N VAL A 65 11.34 0.07 -3.60
CA VAL A 65 12.57 -0.02 -4.44
C VAL A 65 12.42 -0.97 -5.62
N HIS A 66 11.56 -1.99 -5.49
CA HIS A 66 11.30 -2.98 -6.54
C HIS A 66 9.86 -3.48 -6.40
N THR A 67 8.88 -2.61 -6.60
CA THR A 67 7.49 -3.05 -6.65
C THR A 67 6.95 -2.84 -8.03
N VAL A 68 6.26 -3.86 -8.52
CA VAL A 68 5.47 -3.85 -9.75
C VAL A 68 4.26 -2.91 -9.72
N ALA A 69 4.02 -2.20 -8.60
CA ALA A 69 2.95 -1.22 -8.42
C ALA A 69 3.51 0.11 -7.86
N TYR A 70 4.38 0.78 -8.63
CA TYR A 70 4.92 2.08 -8.21
C TYR A 70 3.87 3.18 -8.44
N GLU A 71 3.15 3.56 -7.39
CA GLU A 71 2.18 4.67 -7.45
C GLU A 71 2.72 5.98 -6.88
N GLY A 72 3.91 6.00 -6.27
CA GLY A 72 4.51 7.18 -5.64
C GLY A 72 5.13 6.84 -4.29
N HIS A 73 5.24 7.85 -3.42
CA HIS A 73 5.80 7.70 -2.08
C HIS A 73 4.73 7.40 -1.02
N TYR A 74 5.07 6.59 -0.03
CA TYR A 74 4.24 6.31 1.13
C TYR A 74 4.58 7.26 2.29
N GLY A 75 3.62 7.39 3.19
CA GLY A 75 3.68 8.29 4.33
C GLY A 75 4.58 7.74 5.42
N ASN A 76 5.40 8.62 5.96
CA ASN A 76 6.27 8.40 7.10
C ASN A 76 6.24 9.66 7.98
N ILE A 77 6.93 9.66 9.11
CA ILE A 77 7.06 10.85 9.95
C ILE A 77 8.53 11.14 10.25
N ARG A 78 8.84 12.42 10.44
CA ARG A 78 10.14 12.86 10.94
C ARG A 78 9.99 13.94 12.00
N PRO A 79 10.96 14.09 12.91
CA PRO A 79 10.94 15.15 13.92
C PRO A 79 10.87 16.54 13.27
N LYS A 80 9.97 17.38 13.76
CA LYS A 80 9.87 18.80 13.41
C LYS A 80 9.17 19.55 14.54
N GLU A 81 9.95 20.32 15.28
CA GLU A 81 9.48 21.11 16.43
C GLU A 81 8.29 22.02 16.05
N GLY A 82 7.27 22.04 16.91
CA GLY A 82 6.06 22.84 16.72
C GLY A 82 5.11 22.34 15.62
N SER A 83 5.46 21.24 14.93
CA SER A 83 4.55 20.52 14.04
C SER A 83 3.82 19.41 14.78
N LYS A 84 2.74 18.91 14.19
CA LYS A 84 2.02 17.75 14.73
C LYS A 84 1.44 16.90 13.63
N VAL A 85 1.40 15.59 13.90
CA VAL A 85 0.75 14.60 13.05
C VAL A 85 -0.52 14.14 13.75
N HIS A 86 -1.64 14.16 13.04
CA HIS A 86 -2.90 13.66 13.57
C HIS A 86 -3.09 12.20 13.19
N GLY A 87 -3.64 11.41 14.11
CA GLY A 87 -3.87 9.99 13.90
C GLY A 87 -4.79 9.40 14.97
N VAL A 88 -4.80 8.09 15.07
CA VAL A 88 -5.59 7.34 16.05
C VAL A 88 -4.73 6.36 16.82
N VAL A 89 -4.98 6.23 18.12
CA VAL A 89 -4.48 5.13 18.93
C VAL A 89 -5.42 3.96 18.75
N VAL A 90 -4.87 2.83 18.31
CA VAL A 90 -5.55 1.55 18.18
C VAL A 90 -4.87 0.56 19.13
N TRP A 91 -5.65 -0.25 19.83
CA TRP A 91 -5.13 -1.27 20.74
C TRP A 91 -4.99 -2.60 20.00
N PHE A 92 -3.84 -3.24 20.18
CA PHE A 92 -3.53 -4.53 19.58
C PHE A 92 -3.32 -5.57 20.68
N PRO A 93 -3.98 -6.74 20.63
CA PRO A 93 -3.50 -7.87 21.40
C PRO A 93 -2.08 -8.22 20.93
N ARG A 94 -1.28 -8.87 21.79
CA ARG A 94 0.11 -9.22 21.47
C ARG A 94 0.27 -9.91 20.11
N VAL A 95 -0.58 -10.90 19.82
CA VAL A 95 -0.60 -11.60 18.53
C VAL A 95 -0.87 -10.65 17.36
N GLY A 96 -1.78 -9.69 17.52
CA GLY A 96 -2.08 -8.70 16.48
C GLY A 96 -0.90 -7.78 16.22
N LEU A 97 -0.18 -7.39 17.27
CA LEU A 97 1.02 -6.58 17.15
C LEU A 97 2.16 -7.36 16.49
N GLU A 98 2.32 -8.65 16.78
CA GLU A 98 3.29 -9.52 16.09
C GLU A 98 2.96 -9.69 14.60
N GLU A 99 1.69 -9.81 14.23
CA GLU A 99 1.27 -9.84 12.82
C GLU A 99 1.51 -8.51 12.11
N LEU A 100 1.29 -7.38 12.81
CA LEU A 100 1.64 -6.07 12.30
C LEU A 100 3.17 -5.94 12.14
N ASP A 101 3.94 -6.45 13.10
CA ASP A 101 5.40 -6.46 13.05
C ASP A 101 5.94 -7.26 11.88
N LYS A 102 5.35 -8.41 11.54
CA LYS A 102 5.77 -9.19 10.36
C LYS A 102 5.58 -8.41 9.06
N ARG A 103 4.60 -7.51 9.01
CA ARG A 103 4.25 -6.72 7.82
C ARG A 103 5.08 -5.45 7.71
N GLU A 104 5.20 -4.69 8.80
CA GLU A 104 5.88 -3.40 8.82
C GLU A 104 7.39 -3.55 9.13
N GLY A 105 7.73 -4.57 9.91
CA GLY A 105 8.98 -4.69 10.64
C GLY A 105 10.29 -4.82 9.89
N PRO A 106 10.32 -5.36 8.66
CA PRO A 106 11.54 -5.30 7.89
C PRO A 106 11.92 -3.85 7.55
N SER A 107 10.95 -2.93 7.49
CA SER A 107 11.17 -1.56 7.00
C SER A 107 10.98 -0.45 8.04
N TYR A 108 10.27 -0.69 9.15
CA TYR A 108 9.99 0.32 10.17
C TYR A 108 10.64 -0.02 11.52
N ASP A 109 11.21 0.99 12.17
CA ASP A 109 11.47 0.96 13.61
C ASP A 109 10.15 1.14 14.36
N ARG A 110 9.99 0.46 15.50
CA ARG A 110 8.86 0.69 16.42
C ARG A 110 9.34 1.16 17.77
N ARG A 111 8.80 2.30 18.20
CA ARG A 111 9.23 2.97 19.44
C ARG A 111 8.06 3.56 20.21
N TRP A 112 8.23 3.68 21.51
CA TRP A 112 7.30 4.40 22.35
C TRP A 112 7.40 5.89 22.10
N SER A 113 6.23 6.52 21.95
CA SER A 113 6.07 7.96 21.99
C SER A 113 4.85 8.32 22.81
N VAL A 114 4.72 9.58 23.19
CA VAL A 114 3.55 10.06 23.92
C VAL A 114 2.68 10.84 22.96
N VAL A 115 1.43 10.39 22.79
CA VAL A 115 0.45 11.09 21.96
C VAL A 115 -0.57 11.81 22.85
N VAL A 116 -1.06 12.94 22.36
CA VAL A 116 -2.01 13.80 23.07
C VAL A 116 -3.41 13.55 22.51
N PRO A 117 -4.35 13.00 23.31
CA PRO A 117 -5.72 12.81 22.86
C PRO A 117 -6.39 14.14 22.48
N TYR A 118 -7.33 14.09 21.53
CA TYR A 118 -8.18 15.24 21.22
C TYR A 118 -9.09 15.62 22.39
N ASP A 119 -9.56 14.62 23.12
CA ASP A 119 -10.33 14.81 24.33
C ASP A 119 -9.38 15.20 25.47
N ALA A 120 -9.40 16.49 25.84
CA ALA A 120 -8.55 17.04 26.89
C ALA A 120 -8.83 16.45 28.30
N SER A 121 -9.92 15.70 28.49
CA SER A 121 -10.17 14.98 29.74
C SER A 121 -9.32 13.70 29.85
N LEU A 122 -8.80 13.20 28.74
CA LEU A 122 -7.93 12.02 28.70
C LEU A 122 -6.48 12.44 28.94
N LYS A 123 -5.74 11.58 29.65
CA LYS A 123 -4.30 11.76 29.84
C LYS A 123 -3.54 11.44 28.54
N PRO A 124 -2.36 12.05 28.31
CA PRO A 124 -1.46 11.62 27.25
C PRO A 124 -1.20 10.11 27.30
N ILE A 125 -1.19 9.47 26.13
CA ILE A 125 -1.15 8.02 26.01
C ILE A 125 0.23 7.61 25.47
N PRO A 126 1.06 6.87 26.24
CA PRO A 126 2.21 6.18 25.68
C PRO A 126 1.73 5.21 24.62
N SER A 127 2.23 5.35 23.40
CA SER A 127 1.83 4.55 22.24
C SER A 127 3.05 4.16 21.42
N MET A 128 3.04 2.96 20.88
CA MET A 128 4.01 2.55 19.87
C MET A 128 3.75 3.30 18.56
N VAL A 129 4.82 3.76 17.92
CA VAL A 129 4.79 4.42 16.61
C VAL A 129 5.73 3.69 15.67
N TYR A 130 5.31 3.51 14.42
CA TYR A 130 6.14 2.93 13.36
C TYR A 130 6.76 4.07 12.56
N ILE A 131 8.10 4.11 12.52
CA ILE A 131 8.86 5.16 11.85
C ILE A 131 9.93 4.51 10.98
N GLN A 132 9.97 4.92 9.73
CA GLN A 132 10.94 4.44 8.78
C GLN A 132 12.19 5.31 8.89
N THR A 133 13.26 4.77 9.48
CA THR A 133 14.49 5.51 9.78
C THR A 133 15.62 5.24 8.78
N GLN A 134 15.54 4.13 8.04
CA GLN A 134 16.58 3.65 7.14
C GLN A 134 15.97 2.90 5.95
N SER A 135 16.69 2.86 4.83
CA SER A 135 16.31 2.06 3.66
C SER A 135 16.45 0.57 3.93
N PHE A 136 15.54 -0.22 3.35
CA PHE A 136 15.51 -1.67 3.37
C PHE A 136 15.41 -2.20 1.92
N PRO A 137 15.81 -3.43 1.57
CA PRO A 137 15.74 -3.94 0.20
C PRO A 137 14.37 -3.81 -0.51
N SER A 138 13.27 -3.68 0.23
CA SER A 138 11.94 -3.43 -0.35
C SER A 138 11.51 -1.97 -0.37
N VAL A 139 12.12 -1.09 0.42
CA VAL A 139 11.73 0.32 0.57
C VAL A 139 12.96 1.20 0.77
N SER A 140 13.12 2.21 -0.08
CA SER A 140 14.13 3.26 0.06
C SER A 140 13.55 4.47 0.75
N ILE A 141 14.30 5.03 1.68
CA ILE A 141 14.04 6.37 2.20
C ILE A 141 14.77 7.35 1.29
N LEU A 142 13.99 8.13 0.55
CA LEU A 142 14.47 9.12 -0.42
C LEU A 142 14.22 10.54 0.10
N GLU A 143 14.46 11.54 -0.74
CA GLU A 143 13.94 12.88 -0.52
C GLU A 143 12.40 12.88 -0.57
N ASP A 144 11.78 13.93 -0.02
CA ASP A 144 10.33 14.07 -0.02
C ASP A 144 9.80 14.07 -1.47
N GLY A 145 8.89 13.14 -1.76
CA GLY A 145 8.24 12.99 -3.05
C GLY A 145 6.73 13.16 -2.96
N LEU A 146 6.06 12.97 -4.11
CA LEU A 146 4.60 12.98 -4.14
C LEU A 146 4.03 11.62 -3.74
N PRO A 147 2.99 11.58 -2.89
CA PRO A 147 2.21 10.36 -2.72
C PRO A 147 1.47 9.99 -3.99
N GLY A 148 1.22 8.70 -4.16
CA GLY A 148 0.24 8.25 -5.15
C GLY A 148 -1.16 8.71 -4.79
N ARG A 149 -1.97 9.06 -5.80
CA ARG A 149 -3.35 9.52 -5.60
C ARG A 149 -4.15 8.58 -4.70
N ARG A 150 -4.14 7.27 -5.00
CA ARG A 150 -4.84 6.25 -4.22
C ARG A 150 -4.37 6.21 -2.77
N TYR A 151 -3.06 6.23 -2.54
CA TYR A 151 -2.50 6.22 -1.19
C TYR A 151 -2.94 7.46 -0.41
N LEU A 152 -2.86 8.66 -1.00
CA LEU A 152 -3.33 9.88 -0.36
C LEU A 152 -4.84 9.81 -0.05
N MET A 153 -5.66 9.30 -0.97
CA MET A 153 -7.09 9.11 -0.74
C MET A 153 -7.37 8.10 0.38
N THR A 154 -6.51 7.10 0.56
CA THR A 154 -6.57 6.17 1.71
C THR A 154 -6.37 6.93 3.02
N LEU A 155 -5.42 7.87 3.08
CA LEU A 155 -5.19 8.71 4.25
C LEU A 155 -6.37 9.64 4.52
N VAL A 156 -6.88 10.32 3.49
CA VAL A 156 -8.04 11.21 3.59
C VAL A 156 -9.25 10.45 4.11
N THR A 157 -9.58 9.31 3.50
CA THR A 157 -10.74 8.49 3.85
C THR A 157 -10.61 7.92 5.27
N GLY A 158 -9.41 7.44 5.63
CA GLY A 158 -9.13 6.95 6.98
C GLY A 158 -9.31 8.04 8.03
N ALA A 159 -8.73 9.23 7.79
CA ALA A 159 -8.82 10.37 8.68
C ALA A 159 -10.26 10.89 8.85
N ASP A 160 -11.01 10.98 7.75
CA ASP A 160 -12.40 11.44 7.74
C ASP A 160 -13.32 10.48 8.52
N ARG A 161 -13.22 9.17 8.27
CA ARG A 161 -14.07 8.15 8.90
C ARG A 161 -13.85 7.99 10.39
N VAL A 162 -12.61 8.08 10.85
CA VAL A 162 -12.32 8.04 12.29
C VAL A 162 -12.58 9.39 12.95
N GLY A 163 -13.01 10.40 12.19
CA GLY A 163 -13.40 11.71 12.70
C GLY A 163 -12.24 12.54 13.23
N LEU A 164 -11.08 12.50 12.55
CA LEU A 164 -9.97 13.42 12.83
C LEU A 164 -10.39 14.87 12.58
N SER A 165 -9.55 15.82 13.00
CA SER A 165 -9.82 17.25 12.85
C SER A 165 -10.14 17.59 11.39
N SER A 166 -11.23 18.30 11.15
CA SER A 166 -11.60 18.76 9.80
C SER A 166 -10.49 19.56 9.12
N ARG A 167 -9.73 20.36 9.89
CA ARG A 167 -8.55 21.08 9.41
C ARG A 167 -7.44 20.14 8.93
N TRP A 168 -7.24 19.01 9.61
CA TRP A 168 -6.26 18.00 9.19
C TRP A 168 -6.72 17.25 7.95
N VAL A 169 -7.99 16.86 7.89
CA VAL A 169 -8.57 16.20 6.71
C VAL A 169 -8.47 17.13 5.49
N GLU A 170 -8.78 18.41 5.66
CA GLU A 170 -8.64 19.41 4.59
C GLU A 170 -7.17 19.59 4.18
N HIS A 171 -6.26 19.67 5.15
CA HIS A 171 -4.82 19.69 4.84
C HIS A 171 -4.42 18.49 3.96
N LEU A 172 -4.82 17.26 4.31
CA LEU A 172 -4.54 16.08 3.50
C LEU A 172 -5.15 16.18 2.08
N ARG A 173 -6.37 16.72 1.93
CA ARG A 173 -7.01 16.92 0.62
C ARG A 173 -6.28 17.92 -0.26
N THR A 174 -5.58 18.88 0.33
CA THR A 174 -4.81 19.90 -0.41
C THR A 174 -3.40 19.45 -0.81
N LEU A 175 -2.93 18.31 -0.31
CA LEU A 175 -1.59 17.82 -0.65
C LEU A 175 -1.51 17.44 -2.13
N PRO A 176 -0.42 17.83 -2.83
CA PRO A 176 -0.20 17.39 -4.20
C PRO A 176 0.03 15.87 -4.23
N TYR A 177 -0.36 15.24 -5.34
CA TYR A 177 -0.20 13.80 -5.54
C TYR A 177 0.25 13.49 -6.97
N ARG A 178 0.88 12.33 -7.13
CA ARG A 178 1.11 11.69 -8.43
C ARG A 178 -0.20 11.05 -8.88
N SER A 179 -0.73 11.51 -10.02
CA SER A 179 -1.90 10.90 -10.63
C SER A 179 -1.54 9.53 -11.22
N PHE A 180 -2.56 8.72 -11.49
CA PHE A 180 -2.39 7.48 -12.23
C PHE A 180 -1.79 7.74 -13.61
N GLU A 181 -0.93 6.82 -14.03
CA GLU A 181 -0.48 6.76 -15.41
C GLU A 181 -1.59 6.11 -16.24
N GLN A 182 -2.03 6.78 -17.29
CA GLN A 182 -2.91 6.18 -18.29
C GLN A 182 -2.04 5.49 -19.33
N PHE A 183 -2.38 4.26 -19.66
CA PHE A 183 -1.71 3.54 -20.72
C PHE A 183 -2.27 3.99 -22.06
N ASP A 184 -1.46 4.70 -22.87
CA ASP A 184 -1.86 5.11 -24.21
C ASP A 184 -1.57 3.95 -25.19
N TRP A 185 -2.58 3.11 -25.38
CA TRP A 185 -2.54 1.95 -26.27
C TRP A 185 -2.30 2.31 -27.74
N ASP A 186 -2.73 3.50 -28.15
CA ASP A 186 -2.62 3.95 -29.54
C ASP A 186 -1.27 4.60 -29.84
N ALA A 187 -0.65 5.21 -28.83
CA ALA A 187 0.69 5.76 -28.96
C ALA A 187 1.76 4.68 -29.20
N ASP A 188 1.53 3.43 -28.76
CA ASP A 188 2.49 2.34 -28.91
C ASP A 188 1.96 1.21 -29.82
N ARG A 189 2.10 1.46 -31.13
CA ARG A 189 1.74 0.49 -32.18
C ARG A 189 2.42 -0.88 -32.00
N ARG A 190 3.66 -0.92 -31.48
CA ARG A 190 4.38 -2.18 -31.27
C ARG A 190 3.73 -2.99 -30.15
N LEU A 191 3.34 -2.34 -29.06
CA LEU A 191 2.62 -3.01 -27.98
C LEU A 191 1.23 -3.46 -28.44
N LYS A 192 0.50 -2.65 -29.23
CA LYS A 192 -0.79 -3.04 -29.79
C LYS A 192 -0.67 -4.28 -30.69
N GLU A 193 0.36 -4.34 -31.55
CA GLU A 193 0.66 -5.51 -32.38
C GLU A 193 1.06 -6.74 -31.54
N GLN A 194 1.83 -6.55 -30.46
CA GLN A 194 2.21 -7.65 -29.54
C GLN A 194 1.02 -8.17 -28.75
N LEU A 195 0.15 -7.30 -28.25
CA LEU A 195 -1.08 -7.65 -27.54
C LEU A 195 -1.96 -8.54 -28.42
N LEU A 196 -2.17 -8.13 -29.67
CA LEU A 196 -3.03 -8.83 -30.64
C LEU A 196 -2.36 -10.04 -31.29
N ARG A 197 -1.08 -10.28 -31.02
CA ARG A 197 -0.31 -11.36 -31.65
C ARG A 197 -0.81 -12.74 -31.24
N ARG A 198 -1.24 -12.88 -30.00
CA ARG A 198 -1.66 -14.15 -29.43
C ARG A 198 -2.80 -13.96 -28.45
N GLU A 199 -3.82 -14.78 -28.62
CA GLU A 199 -4.85 -15.01 -27.63
C GLU A 199 -4.40 -16.15 -26.72
N TYR A 200 -4.54 -15.96 -25.41
CA TYR A 200 -4.28 -16.95 -24.38
C TYR A 200 -5.60 -17.35 -23.72
N THR A 201 -5.77 -18.63 -23.39
CA THR A 201 -6.85 -19.03 -22.49
C THR A 201 -6.43 -18.80 -21.02
N PRO A 202 -7.40 -18.62 -20.10
CA PRO A 202 -7.09 -18.58 -18.66
C PRO A 202 -6.28 -19.80 -18.19
N GLU A 203 -6.58 -20.99 -18.71
CA GLU A 203 -5.89 -22.23 -18.37
C GLU A 203 -4.42 -22.21 -18.82
N GLU A 204 -4.11 -21.63 -19.99
CA GLU A 204 -2.72 -21.47 -20.44
C GLU A 204 -1.92 -20.53 -19.53
N VAL A 205 -2.54 -19.45 -19.05
CA VAL A 205 -1.91 -18.52 -18.08
C VAL A 205 -1.68 -19.24 -16.75
N VAL A 206 -2.64 -20.04 -16.29
CA VAL A 206 -2.52 -20.81 -15.04
C VAL A 206 -1.47 -21.91 -15.14
N ALA A 207 -1.37 -22.61 -16.27
CA ALA A 207 -0.47 -23.75 -16.44
C ALA A 207 1.02 -23.40 -16.26
N THR A 208 1.44 -22.14 -16.46
CA THR A 208 2.84 -21.74 -16.26
C THR A 208 3.31 -21.67 -14.80
N HIS A 209 2.41 -21.95 -13.85
CA HIS A 209 2.66 -21.82 -12.41
C HIS A 209 3.05 -23.13 -11.71
N ASP A 210 3.06 -24.27 -12.40
CA ASP A 210 3.25 -25.61 -11.83
C ASP A 210 4.73 -26.00 -11.57
N GLY A 211 5.65 -25.05 -11.68
CA GLY A 211 7.07 -25.23 -11.34
C GLY A 211 7.94 -25.74 -12.48
N SER A 212 7.41 -25.81 -13.71
CA SER A 212 8.14 -26.33 -14.89
C SER A 212 8.74 -25.24 -15.80
N VAL A 213 8.54 -23.94 -15.53
CA VAL A 213 8.87 -22.86 -16.47
C VAL A 213 9.67 -21.72 -15.83
N GLU A 214 10.65 -21.19 -16.56
CA GLU A 214 11.54 -20.07 -16.16
C GLU A 214 10.84 -18.70 -16.03
N ALA A 215 9.52 -18.63 -16.30
CA ALA A 215 8.78 -17.38 -16.33
C ALA A 215 7.28 -17.55 -16.04
N LEU A 216 6.68 -16.52 -15.42
CA LEU A 216 5.29 -16.48 -14.93
C LEU A 216 4.40 -15.70 -15.88
N LEU A 217 3.30 -16.27 -16.39
CA LEU A 217 2.28 -15.49 -17.10
C LEU A 217 1.27 -14.90 -16.11
N VAL A 218 1.02 -13.61 -16.18
CA VAL A 218 -0.04 -12.94 -15.39
C VAL A 218 -0.93 -12.12 -16.29
N SER A 219 -2.22 -12.01 -15.94
CA SER A 219 -3.17 -11.15 -16.65
C SER A 219 -3.59 -9.95 -15.81
N LEU A 220 -3.53 -8.75 -16.39
CA LEU A 220 -4.08 -7.50 -15.85
C LEU A 220 -4.85 -6.78 -16.95
N LEU A 221 -6.13 -6.49 -16.69
CA LEU A 221 -7.12 -6.02 -17.67
C LEU A 221 -7.22 -6.92 -18.91
N GLY A 222 -6.88 -8.21 -18.80
CA GLY A 222 -6.79 -9.12 -19.94
C GLY A 222 -5.48 -9.04 -20.72
N VAL A 223 -4.50 -8.22 -20.30
CA VAL A 223 -3.15 -8.17 -20.88
C VAL A 223 -2.32 -9.29 -20.27
N VAL A 224 -1.81 -10.21 -21.09
CA VAL A 224 -0.95 -11.30 -20.64
C VAL A 224 0.51 -10.85 -20.68
N ILE A 225 1.16 -10.86 -19.52
CA ILE A 225 2.54 -10.44 -19.33
C ILE A 225 3.35 -11.64 -18.85
N LEU A 226 4.49 -11.88 -19.48
CA LEU A 226 5.52 -12.76 -18.98
C LEU A 226 6.39 -11.99 -18.00
N LEU A 227 6.51 -12.49 -16.77
CA LEU A 227 7.42 -11.97 -15.75
C LEU A 227 8.56 -12.94 -15.49
N PRO A 228 9.77 -12.45 -15.18
CA PRO A 228 10.88 -13.30 -14.77
C PRO A 228 10.56 -13.99 -13.43
N THR A 229 11.18 -15.13 -13.16
CA THR A 229 10.92 -15.95 -11.96
C THR A 229 11.57 -15.44 -10.68
N ASP A 230 12.40 -14.40 -10.75
CA ASP A 230 13.10 -13.81 -9.61
C ASP A 230 12.28 -12.77 -8.82
N LEU A 231 10.95 -12.72 -9.06
CA LEU A 231 10.03 -11.91 -8.26
C LEU A 231 10.05 -12.34 -6.79
N ARG A 232 9.92 -11.37 -5.88
CA ARG A 232 9.92 -11.66 -4.44
C ARG A 232 8.67 -12.42 -4.03
N GLU A 233 8.79 -13.21 -2.96
CA GLU A 233 7.69 -14.05 -2.47
C GLU A 233 6.39 -13.27 -2.15
N ALA A 234 6.51 -12.04 -1.65
CA ALA A 234 5.39 -11.14 -1.40
C ALA A 234 4.67 -10.70 -2.70
N GLU A 235 5.43 -10.55 -3.79
CA GLU A 235 4.92 -10.23 -5.12
C GLU A 235 4.25 -11.48 -5.69
N LEU A 236 4.91 -12.65 -5.64
CA LEU A 236 4.31 -13.95 -6.03
C LEU A 236 2.98 -14.24 -5.32
N ASN A 237 2.83 -13.85 -4.06
CA ASN A 237 1.57 -14.00 -3.31
C ASN A 237 0.45 -13.04 -3.76
N VAL A 238 0.74 -12.04 -4.59
CA VAL A 238 -0.28 -11.30 -5.36
C VAL A 238 -0.73 -12.10 -6.57
N PHE A 239 0.18 -12.88 -7.18
CA PHE A 239 -0.03 -13.57 -8.45
C PHE A 239 -0.56 -15.00 -8.34
N LYS A 240 -0.50 -15.63 -7.15
CA LYS A 240 -1.01 -17.00 -6.91
C LYS A 240 -2.54 -17.14 -6.94
N ALA A 241 -3.29 -16.06 -7.18
CA ALA A 241 -4.72 -16.14 -7.42
C ALA A 241 -4.91 -16.50 -8.91
N PHE A 242 -5.40 -17.71 -9.17
CA PHE A 242 -5.46 -18.42 -10.45
C PHE A 242 -6.34 -17.78 -11.55
N GLU A 243 -6.42 -16.46 -11.64
CA GLU A 243 -7.35 -15.69 -12.46
C GLU A 243 -6.73 -14.34 -12.90
N ASP A 244 -7.45 -13.60 -13.75
CA ASP A 244 -7.09 -12.21 -14.04
C ASP A 244 -7.07 -11.38 -12.75
N LEU A 245 -5.93 -10.76 -12.49
CA LEU A 245 -5.66 -10.11 -11.21
C LEU A 245 -6.33 -8.76 -11.08
N THR A 246 -7.02 -8.27 -12.11
CA THR A 246 -7.66 -6.96 -12.08
C THR A 246 -8.57 -6.78 -10.89
N LEU A 247 -9.54 -7.68 -10.70
CA LEU A 247 -10.51 -7.56 -9.63
C LEU A 247 -9.87 -7.79 -8.25
N PRO A 248 -9.08 -8.87 -8.02
CA PRO A 248 -8.32 -9.01 -6.79
C PRO A 248 -7.41 -7.82 -6.47
N THR A 249 -6.71 -7.27 -7.46
CA THR A 249 -5.81 -6.11 -7.30
C THR A 249 -6.59 -4.87 -6.92
N ALA A 250 -7.71 -4.58 -7.59
CA ALA A 250 -8.58 -3.47 -7.24
C ALA A 250 -9.20 -3.64 -5.84
N VAL A 251 -9.62 -4.84 -5.45
CA VAL A 251 -10.19 -5.11 -4.12
C VAL A 251 -9.14 -5.01 -3.02
N ARG A 252 -7.94 -5.57 -3.23
CA ARG A 252 -6.86 -5.66 -2.21
C ARG A 252 -6.33 -4.29 -1.78
N VAL A 253 -6.50 -3.27 -2.61
CA VAL A 253 -6.12 -1.89 -2.29
C VAL A 253 -7.23 -1.07 -1.63
N ALA A 254 -8.29 -1.74 -1.18
CA ALA A 254 -9.35 -1.21 -0.31
C ALA A 254 -10.10 0.00 -0.88
N TYR A 255 -10.44 -0.03 -2.17
CA TYR A 255 -11.49 0.86 -2.68
C TYR A 255 -12.82 0.54 -2.00
N GLU A 256 -13.58 1.57 -1.65
CA GLU A 256 -14.90 1.40 -1.02
C GLU A 256 -15.99 2.16 -1.78
N PRO A 257 -17.07 1.48 -2.24
CA PRO A 257 -17.24 0.03 -2.20
C PRO A 257 -16.21 -0.69 -3.11
N PRO A 258 -15.78 -1.91 -2.75
CA PRO A 258 -14.92 -2.69 -3.63
C PRO A 258 -15.69 -3.03 -4.92
N PRO A 259 -15.01 -3.09 -6.08
CA PRO A 259 -15.67 -3.55 -7.30
C PRO A 259 -16.11 -5.00 -7.15
N THR A 260 -17.22 -5.37 -7.80
CA THR A 260 -17.77 -6.74 -7.77
C THR A 260 -17.40 -7.56 -9.00
N ASP A 261 -17.07 -6.87 -10.09
CA ASP A 261 -16.62 -7.46 -11.34
C ASP A 261 -15.73 -6.45 -12.09
N ILE A 262 -15.08 -6.90 -13.15
CA ILE A 262 -14.13 -6.07 -13.89
C ILE A 262 -14.77 -4.99 -14.77
N LEU A 263 -16.01 -5.19 -15.19
CA LEU A 263 -16.73 -4.23 -16.03
C LEU A 263 -17.29 -3.08 -15.18
N SER A 264 -17.41 -3.27 -13.86
CA SER A 264 -17.84 -2.25 -12.90
C SER A 264 -16.70 -1.43 -12.29
N LEU A 265 -15.47 -1.53 -12.81
CA LEU A 265 -14.37 -0.69 -12.35
C LEU A 265 -14.67 0.81 -12.59
N THR A 266 -14.55 1.61 -11.54
CA THR A 266 -14.58 3.07 -11.65
C THR A 266 -13.34 3.57 -12.44
N PRO A 267 -13.38 4.79 -13.01
CA PRO A 267 -12.22 5.36 -13.69
C PRO A 267 -10.96 5.39 -12.82
N GLU A 268 -11.12 5.59 -11.51
CA GLU A 268 -10.03 5.59 -10.54
C GLU A 268 -9.47 4.18 -10.31
N GLN A 269 -10.33 3.19 -10.14
CA GLN A 269 -9.90 1.79 -10.01
C GLN A 269 -9.17 1.33 -11.27
N ARG A 270 -9.70 1.66 -12.46
CA ARG A 270 -9.06 1.36 -13.74
C ARG A 270 -7.70 2.04 -13.87
N GLY A 271 -7.61 3.34 -13.61
CA GLY A 271 -6.34 4.07 -13.69
C GLY A 271 -5.26 3.51 -12.76
N PHE A 272 -5.65 3.01 -11.58
CA PHE A 272 -4.71 2.31 -10.70
C PHE A 272 -4.21 1.00 -11.32
N VAL A 273 -5.10 0.18 -11.88
CA VAL A 273 -4.70 -1.08 -12.55
C VAL A 273 -3.83 -0.79 -13.77
N GLU A 274 -4.12 0.27 -14.53
CA GLU A 274 -3.26 0.73 -15.64
C GLU A 274 -1.89 1.21 -15.15
N THR A 275 -1.80 1.90 -14.00
CA THR A 275 -0.53 2.31 -13.40
C THR A 275 0.33 1.09 -13.00
N ILE A 276 -0.32 0.05 -12.49
CA ILE A 276 0.34 -1.23 -12.20
C ILE A 276 0.86 -1.86 -13.49
N LEU A 277 0.02 -1.94 -14.53
CA LEU A 277 0.41 -2.45 -15.83
C LEU A 277 1.60 -1.68 -16.43
N CYS A 278 1.59 -0.34 -16.39
CA CYS A 278 2.71 0.51 -16.79
C CYS A 278 4.00 0.14 -16.02
N SER A 279 3.88 -0.07 -14.72
CA SER A 279 5.00 -0.41 -13.84
C SER A 279 5.59 -1.78 -14.22
N PHE A 280 4.75 -2.76 -14.57
CA PHE A 280 5.19 -4.07 -15.05
C PHE A 280 5.97 -3.99 -16.35
N LEU A 281 5.47 -3.25 -17.33
CA LEU A 281 6.13 -3.14 -18.64
C LEU A 281 7.47 -2.41 -18.57
N ARG A 282 7.76 -1.72 -17.45
CA ARG A 282 9.07 -1.14 -17.14
C ARG A 282 10.00 -2.08 -16.39
N PHE A 283 9.50 -3.21 -15.88
CA PHE A 283 10.30 -4.16 -15.13
C PHE A 283 11.28 -4.89 -16.07
N PRO A 284 12.59 -4.93 -15.76
CA PRO A 284 13.57 -5.63 -16.59
C PRO A 284 13.18 -7.09 -16.78
N GLY A 285 13.10 -7.53 -18.05
CA GLY A 285 12.74 -8.91 -18.39
C GLY A 285 11.24 -9.19 -18.48
N ALA A 286 10.38 -8.25 -18.10
CA ALA A 286 8.94 -8.37 -18.38
C ALA A 286 8.67 -8.25 -19.89
N GLN A 287 7.77 -9.09 -20.41
CA GLN A 287 7.40 -9.08 -21.83
C GLN A 287 5.87 -9.15 -21.99
N LEU A 288 5.34 -8.30 -22.86
CA LEU A 288 3.96 -8.43 -23.32
C LEU A 288 3.83 -9.64 -24.24
N MET A 289 2.94 -10.56 -23.90
CA MET A 289 2.78 -11.84 -24.61
C MET A 289 1.54 -11.90 -25.49
N GLY A 290 0.45 -11.29 -25.04
CA GLY A 290 -0.84 -11.38 -25.72
C GLY A 290 -1.99 -10.90 -24.85
N HIS A 291 -3.19 -11.39 -25.13
CA HIS A 291 -4.39 -11.05 -24.35
C HIS A 291 -5.29 -12.25 -24.06
N LEU A 292 -6.20 -12.11 -23.09
CA LEU A 292 -7.31 -13.03 -22.86
C LEU A 292 -8.49 -12.72 -23.81
N PRO A 293 -9.26 -13.72 -24.28
CA PRO A 293 -10.36 -13.53 -25.24
C PRO A 293 -11.49 -12.65 -24.71
N ASN A 294 -11.79 -12.75 -23.41
CA ASN A 294 -12.92 -12.07 -22.77
C ASN A 294 -12.79 -10.54 -22.77
N TYR A 295 -11.62 -10.03 -23.12
CA TYR A 295 -11.30 -8.60 -23.18
C TYR A 295 -11.25 -8.06 -24.59
N ARG A 296 -11.53 -8.88 -25.61
CA ARG A 296 -11.44 -8.45 -27.00
C ARG A 296 -12.34 -7.24 -27.28
N SER A 297 -13.55 -7.21 -26.74
CA SER A 297 -14.46 -6.06 -26.86
C SER A 297 -13.97 -4.83 -26.11
N PHE A 298 -13.35 -5.02 -24.94
CA PHE A 298 -12.72 -3.96 -24.16
C PHE A 298 -11.58 -3.31 -24.96
N TRP A 299 -10.69 -4.12 -25.54
CA TRP A 299 -9.57 -3.66 -26.36
C TRP A 299 -9.96 -3.13 -27.74
N SER A 300 -11.01 -3.67 -28.35
CA SER A 300 -11.48 -3.21 -29.66
C SER A 300 -12.18 -1.84 -29.59
N SER A 301 -12.53 -1.38 -28.38
CA SER A 301 -13.12 -0.06 -28.13
C SER A 301 -12.10 1.02 -27.77
N LEU A 302 -10.81 0.65 -27.66
CA LEU A 302 -9.65 1.52 -27.48
C LEU A 302 -9.01 1.79 -28.84
#